data_AF-A0A971VCE0-F1
#
_entry.id   AF-A0A971VCE0-F1
#
_cell.length_a   1.000
_cell.length_b   1.000
_cell.length_c   1.000
_cell.angle_alpha   90.00
_cell.angle_beta   90.00
_cell.angle_gamma   90.00
#
_symmetry.space_group_name_H-M   'P 1'
#
loop_
_entity.id
_entity.type
_entity.pdbx_description
1 polymer ?
#
loop_
_entity_poly.entity_id
_entity_poly.type
_entity_poly.pdbx_seq_one_letter_code
_entity_poly.pdbx_strand_id
1 'polypeptide(L)'
;MEISSLEQLEEAAAKRHKSVIFNFPELSESANSDWEKRFNYLFDECGCASGQKFITYSLPFLIVGLIALSNLSEMDKTWILGIFILAVLIAGAAGKITGLIQRNYKLKRLIDEFKNVISQE
;
A
#
# COMPACT_ATOMS: atom_id res chain seq x y z
N MET A 1 -16.61 -6.37 10.17
CA MET A 1 -17.79 -5.48 10.07
C MET A 1 -18.66 -6.00 8.95
N GLU A 2 -19.96 -6.12 9.18
CA GLU A 2 -20.89 -6.53 8.13
C GLU A 2 -21.18 -5.34 7.21
N ILE A 3 -21.20 -5.60 5.91
CA ILE A 3 -21.42 -4.61 4.86
C ILE A 3 -22.57 -5.11 3.98
N SER A 4 -23.66 -4.36 4.02
CA SER A 4 -24.86 -4.59 3.21
C SER A 4 -25.20 -3.40 2.31
N SER A 5 -24.42 -2.31 2.35
CA SER A 5 -24.59 -1.15 1.49
C SER A 5 -23.28 -0.55 1.01
N LEU A 6 -23.34 0.18 -0.11
CA LEU A 6 -22.21 0.90 -0.68
C LEU A 6 -21.64 1.95 0.27
N GLU A 7 -22.49 2.64 1.05
CA GLU A 7 -22.06 3.61 2.04
C GLU A 7 -21.22 2.96 3.16
N GLN A 8 -21.65 1.79 3.65
CA GLN A 8 -20.88 1.03 4.64
C GLN A 8 -19.54 0.54 4.09
N LEU A 9 -19.47 0.23 2.80
CA LEU A 9 -18.23 -0.16 2.13
C LEU A 9 -17.24 0.99 2.04
N GLU A 10 -17.70 2.16 1.63
CA GLU A 10 -16.88 3.37 1.60
C GLU A 10 -16.40 3.77 3.01
N GLU A 11 -17.28 3.64 4.00
CA GLU A 11 -16.94 3.92 5.40
C GLU A 11 -15.90 2.92 5.94
N ALA A 12 -16.06 1.62 5.68
CA ALA A 12 -15.11 0.58 6.08
C ALA A 12 -13.73 0.80 5.43
N ALA A 13 -13.72 1.21 4.16
CA ALA A 13 -12.51 1.58 3.43
C ALA A 13 -11.82 2.81 4.04
N ALA A 14 -12.58 3.86 4.36
CA ALA A 14 -12.06 5.09 4.97
C ALA A 14 -11.53 4.86 6.39
N LYS A 15 -12.26 4.07 7.20
CA LYS A 15 -11.92 3.75 8.60
C LYS A 15 -10.89 2.63 8.75
N ARG A 16 -10.41 2.04 7.65
CA ARG A 16 -9.37 0.99 7.64
C ARG A 16 -9.72 -0.19 8.56
N HIS A 17 -10.91 -0.75 8.39
CA HIS A 17 -11.28 -1.93 9.14
C HIS A 17 -10.36 -3.12 8.82
N LYS A 18 -10.10 -3.96 9.81
CA LYS A 18 -9.23 -5.14 9.65
C LYS A 18 -9.85 -6.18 8.73
N SER A 19 -11.17 -6.34 8.81
CA SER A 19 -11.91 -7.26 7.97
C SER A 19 -13.38 -6.85 7.85
N VAL A 20 -13.98 -7.28 6.76
CA VAL A 20 -15.35 -7.02 6.36
C VAL A 20 -16.02 -8.34 6.00
N ILE A 21 -17.34 -8.42 6.17
CA ILE A 21 -18.18 -9.54 5.78
C ILE A 21 -19.24 -8.96 4.85
N PHE A 22 -19.39 -9.53 3.66
CA PHE A 22 -20.32 -8.99 2.66
C PHE A 22 -21.66 -9.71 2.76
N ASN A 23 -22.75 -8.93 2.82
CA ASN A 23 -24.11 -9.41 2.86
C ASN A 23 -25.02 -8.49 2.03
N PHE A 24 -24.69 -8.34 0.75
CA PHE A 24 -25.51 -7.58 -0.19
C PHE A 24 -26.67 -8.45 -0.68
N PRO A 25 -27.92 -8.00 -0.52
CA PRO A 25 -29.10 -8.77 -0.92
C PRO A 25 -29.22 -8.94 -2.44
N GLU A 26 -28.59 -8.07 -3.23
CA GLU A 26 -28.56 -8.15 -4.70
C GLU A 26 -27.62 -9.27 -5.18
N LEU A 27 -26.67 -9.71 -4.34
CA LEU A 27 -25.64 -10.67 -4.72
C LEU A 27 -25.94 -12.07 -4.20
N SER A 28 -25.60 -13.08 -5.00
CA SER A 28 -25.55 -14.47 -4.53
C SER A 28 -24.53 -14.66 -3.41
N GLU A 29 -24.70 -15.69 -2.59
CA GLU A 29 -23.79 -16.01 -1.48
C GLU A 29 -22.33 -16.24 -1.96
N SER A 30 -22.16 -16.87 -3.13
CA SER A 30 -20.83 -17.05 -3.73
C SER A 30 -20.21 -15.72 -4.16
N ALA A 31 -21.01 -14.82 -4.77
CA ALA A 31 -20.54 -13.49 -5.15
C ALA A 31 -20.17 -12.65 -3.93
N ASN A 32 -20.98 -12.67 -2.86
CA ASN A 32 -20.65 -12.02 -1.59
C ASN A 32 -19.32 -12.56 -1.03
N SER A 33 -19.12 -13.88 -1.00
CA SER A 33 -17.87 -14.49 -0.52
C SER A 33 -16.64 -14.11 -1.36
N ASP A 34 -16.78 -14.05 -2.68
CA ASP A 34 -15.66 -13.70 -3.57
C ASP A 34 -15.26 -12.23 -3.44
N TRP A 35 -16.23 -11.32 -3.34
CA TRP A 35 -15.97 -9.91 -3.06
C TRP A 35 -15.35 -9.72 -1.67
N GLU A 36 -15.89 -10.39 -0.65
CA GLU A 36 -15.33 -10.38 0.70
C GLU A 36 -13.84 -10.76 0.70
N LYS A 37 -13.46 -11.86 0.05
CA LYS A 37 -12.06 -12.30 -0.05
C LYS A 37 -11.18 -11.24 -0.70
N ARG A 38 -11.63 -10.62 -1.79
CA ARG A 38 -10.88 -9.57 -2.51
C ARG A 38 -10.66 -8.34 -1.64
N PHE A 39 -11.70 -7.88 -0.93
CA PHE A 39 -11.60 -6.74 -0.03
C PHE A 39 -10.73 -7.04 1.19
N ASN A 40 -10.93 -8.19 1.84
CA ASN A 40 -10.13 -8.61 3.00
C ASN A 40 -8.66 -8.79 2.65
N TYR A 41 -8.33 -9.27 1.45
CA TYR A 41 -6.95 -9.33 0.96
C TYR A 41 -6.29 -7.95 0.93
N LEU A 42 -6.99 -6.92 0.44
CA LEU A 42 -6.47 -5.55 0.40
C LEU A 42 -6.48 -4.85 1.77
N PHE A 43 -7.41 -5.20 2.66
CA PHE A 43 -7.43 -4.69 4.04
C PHE A 43 -6.26 -5.25 4.85
N ASP A 44 -5.91 -6.52 4.64
CA ASP A 44 -4.81 -7.21 5.31
C ASP A 44 -3.42 -6.88 4.70
N GLU A 45 -3.35 -6.33 3.48
CA GLU A 45 -2.13 -5.73 2.92
C GLU A 45 -1.66 -4.58 3.84
N CYS A 46 -0.81 -4.92 4.82
CA CYS A 46 -0.07 -4.01 5.66
C CYS A 46 1.15 -3.50 4.86
N GLY A 47 1.39 -2.19 4.86
CA GLY A 47 2.47 -1.52 4.11
C GLY A 47 3.91 -1.96 4.44
N CYS A 48 4.10 -2.97 5.30
CA CYS A 48 5.39 -3.57 5.64
C CYS A 48 6.04 -4.29 4.45
N ALA A 49 5.26 -5.03 3.65
CA ALA A 49 5.78 -5.73 2.47
C ALA A 49 6.22 -4.75 1.35
N SER A 50 5.58 -3.58 1.28
CA SER A 50 5.95 -2.49 0.36
C SER A 50 7.26 -1.83 0.75
N GLY A 51 7.45 -1.52 2.04
CA GLY A 51 8.67 -0.88 2.54
C GLY A 51 9.93 -1.69 2.29
N GLN A 52 9.88 -3.01 2.52
CA GLN A 52 11.01 -3.90 2.26
C GLN A 52 11.36 -3.96 0.76
N LYS A 53 10.36 -4.13 -0.11
CA LYS A 53 10.56 -4.13 -1.58
C LYS A 53 11.16 -2.81 -2.05
N PHE A 54 10.67 -1.68 -1.54
CA PHE A 54 11.17 -0.36 -1.92
C PHE A 54 12.64 -0.17 -1.53
N ILE A 55 13.03 -0.60 -0.32
CA ILE A 55 14.44 -0.59 0.09
C ILE A 55 15.27 -1.50 -0.82
N THR A 56 14.82 -2.72 -1.12
CA THR A 56 15.55 -3.64 -2.01
C THR A 56 15.78 -3.06 -3.42
N TYR A 57 14.79 -2.37 -3.99
CA TYR A 57 14.92 -1.75 -5.31
C TYR A 57 15.71 -0.44 -5.32
N SER A 58 15.69 0.31 -4.21
CA SER A 58 16.44 1.57 -4.08
C SER A 58 17.89 1.38 -3.64
N LEU A 59 18.21 0.25 -3.00
CA LEU A 59 19.55 -0.05 -2.48
C LEU A 59 20.67 0.02 -3.54
N PRO A 60 20.51 -0.51 -4.77
CA PRO A 60 21.55 -0.38 -5.80
C PRO A 60 21.85 1.08 -6.15
N PHE A 61 20.83 1.93 -6.24
CA PHE A 61 20.98 3.36 -6.51
C PHE A 61 21.64 4.09 -5.34
N LEU A 62 21.28 3.74 -4.10
CA LEU A 62 21.91 4.28 -2.90
C LEU A 62 23.40 3.91 -2.82
N ILE A 63 23.77 2.67 -3.18
CA ILE A 63 25.17 2.23 -3.23
C ILE A 63 25.95 2.98 -4.30
N VAL A 64 25.39 3.15 -5.50
CA VAL A 64 26.03 3.95 -6.57
C VAL A 64 26.21 5.40 -6.10
N GLY A 65 25.19 5.98 -5.46
CA GLY A 65 25.26 7.32 -4.86
C GLY A 65 26.35 7.44 -3.80
N LEU A 66 26.49 6.45 -2.90
CA LEU A 66 27.56 6.38 -1.90
C LEU A 66 28.94 6.33 -2.57
N ILE A 67 29.12 5.47 -3.57
CA ILE A 67 30.39 5.35 -4.30
C ILE A 67 30.75 6.68 -4.98
N ALA A 68 29.79 7.32 -5.62
CA ALA A 68 29.99 8.63 -6.26
C ALA A 68 30.36 9.70 -5.23
N LEU A 69 29.62 9.81 -4.12
CA LEU A 69 29.94 10.73 -3.03
C LEU A 69 31.32 10.47 -2.43
N SER A 70 31.70 9.21 -2.25
CA SER A 70 33.00 8.85 -1.68
C SER A 70 34.20 9.12 -2.61
N ASN A 71 33.99 9.19 -3.92
CA ASN A 71 35.08 9.38 -4.89
C ASN A 71 35.15 10.82 -5.44
N LEU A 72 34.03 11.53 -5.45
CA LEU A 72 33.92 12.86 -6.07
C LEU A 72 33.84 13.99 -5.04
N SER A 73 33.65 13.67 -3.76
CA SER A 73 33.57 14.67 -2.69
C SER A 73 34.84 14.69 -1.86
N GLU A 74 35.28 15.88 -1.47
CA GLU A 74 36.32 16.10 -0.45
C GLU A 74 35.77 15.99 0.99
N MET A 75 34.50 15.61 1.16
CA MET A 75 33.88 15.45 2.47
C MET A 75 34.54 14.34 3.30
N ASP A 76 34.58 14.58 4.61
CA ASP A 76 34.99 13.57 5.57
C ASP A 76 34.10 12.32 5.49
N LYS A 77 34.71 11.15 5.68
CA LYS A 77 34.02 9.85 5.58
C LYS A 77 32.87 9.71 6.57
N THR A 78 32.96 10.38 7.73
CA THR A 78 31.89 10.40 8.75
C THR A 78 30.64 11.11 8.23
N TRP A 79 30.82 12.22 7.50
CA TRP A 79 29.72 12.96 6.89
C TRP A 79 29.07 12.18 5.76
N ILE A 80 29.86 11.52 4.91
CA ILE A 80 29.35 10.66 3.83
C ILE A 80 28.50 9.52 4.39
N LEU A 81 28.98 8.86 5.44
CA LEU A 81 28.24 7.80 6.12
C LEU A 81 26.93 8.32 6.74
N GLY A 82 26.97 9.50 7.38
CA GLY A 82 25.80 10.15 7.94
C GLY A 82 24.72 10.45 6.90
N ILE A 83 25.11 11.00 5.75
CA ILE A 83 24.20 11.29 4.62
C ILE A 83 23.61 9.98 4.08
N PHE A 84 24.40 8.92 3.97
CA PHE A 84 23.93 7.63 3.49
C PHE A 84 22.89 7.00 4.43
N ILE A 85 23.17 6.98 5.74
CA ILE A 85 22.21 6.47 6.73
C ILE A 85 20.91 7.28 6.67
N LEU A 86 21.01 8.61 6.58
CA LEU A 86 19.83 9.47 6.44
C LEU A 86 19.04 9.17 5.16
N ALA A 87 19.72 8.97 4.04
CA ALA A 87 19.08 8.61 2.77
C ALA A 87 18.35 7.26 2.84
N VAL A 88 18.93 6.25 3.50
CA VAL A 88 18.27 4.94 3.74
C VAL A 88 17.02 5.11 4.59
N LEU A 89 17.08 5.93 5.64
CA LEU A 89 15.92 6.21 6.50
C LEU A 89 14.80 6.92 5.73
N ILE A 90 15.15 7.93 4.92
CA ILE A 90 14.19 8.64 4.07
C ILE A 90 13.58 7.69 3.04
N ALA A 91 14.38 6.84 2.40
CA ALA A 91 13.90 5.84 1.45
C ALA A 91 12.93 4.85 2.11
N GLY A 92 13.24 4.38 3.33
CA GLY A 92 12.34 3.52 4.10
C GLY A 92 11.01 4.20 4.45
N ALA A 93 11.04 5.48 4.82
CA ALA A 93 9.84 6.28 5.07
C ALA A 93 9.01 6.50 3.78
N ALA A 94 9.66 6.85 2.67
CA ALA A 94 9.04 7.01 1.37
C ALA A 94 8.39 5.71 0.88
N GLY A 95 9.04 4.56 1.09
CA GLY A 95 8.50 3.24 0.76
C GLY A 95 7.22 2.87 1.52
N LYS A 96 7.09 3.34 2.78
CA LYS A 96 5.84 3.18 3.55
C LYS A 96 4.72 4.07 3.01
N ILE A 97 5.03 5.33 2.69
CA ILE A 97 4.03 6.29 2.17
C ILE A 97 3.53 5.84 0.80
N THR A 98 4.43 5.48 -0.11
CA THR A 98 4.08 4.97 -1.45
C THR A 98 3.26 3.69 -1.37
N GLY A 99 3.59 2.77 -0.45
CA GLY A 99 2.79 1.57 -0.19
C GLY A 99 1.35 1.88 0.26
N LEU A 100 1.18 2.86 1.16
CA LEU A 100 -0.15 3.31 1.59
C LEU A 100 -0.96 3.93 0.43
N ILE A 101 -0.31 4.74 -0.41
CA ILE A 101 -0.94 5.36 -1.58
C ILE A 101 -1.36 4.29 -2.59
N GLN A 102 -0.48 3.33 -2.91
CA GLN A 102 -0.77 2.26 -3.85
C GLN A 102 -1.94 1.39 -3.35
N ARG A 103 -1.98 1.07 -2.06
CA ARG A 103 -3.09 0.33 -1.47
C ARG A 103 -4.41 1.09 -1.58
N ASN A 104 -4.41 2.39 -1.24
CA ASN A 104 -5.62 3.21 -1.37
C ASN A 104 -6.10 3.29 -2.82
N TYR A 105 -5.18 3.35 -3.79
CA TYR A 105 -5.54 3.33 -5.20
C TYR A 105 -6.15 1.99 -5.63
N LYS A 106 -5.56 0.87 -5.22
CA LYS A 106 -6.12 -0.48 -5.46
C LYS A 106 -7.51 -0.62 -4.83
N LEU A 107 -7.68 -0.16 -3.58
CA LEU A 107 -8.96 -0.26 -2.86
C LEU A 107 -10.03 0.61 -3.53
N LYS A 108 -9.68 1.84 -3.94
CA LYS A 108 -10.60 2.71 -4.69
C LYS A 108 -11.02 2.08 -6.01
N ARG A 109 -10.07 1.52 -6.77
CA ARG A 109 -10.37 0.80 -8.00
C ARG A 109 -11.29 -0.41 -7.76
N LEU A 110 -11.09 -1.14 -6.67
CA LEU A 110 -11.94 -2.29 -6.31
C LEU A 110 -13.36 -1.85 -5.95
N ILE A 111 -13.52 -0.73 -5.25
CA ILE A 111 -14.82 -0.12 -4.97
C ILE A 111 -15.51 0.33 -6.27
N ASP A 112 -14.78 0.97 -7.18
CA ASP A 112 -15.33 1.39 -8.48
C ASP A 112 -15.75 0.19 -9.33
N GLU A 113 -14.99 -0.91 -9.33
CA GLU A 113 -15.35 -2.17 -9.99
C GLU A 113 -16.63 -2.76 -9.38
N PHE A 114 -16.72 -2.80 -8.04
CA PHE A 114 -17.89 -3.28 -7.33
C PHE A 114 -19.15 -2.44 -7.61
N LYS A 115 -19.02 -1.11 -7.63
CA LYS A 115 -20.12 -0.18 -8.00
C LYS A 115 -20.67 -0.47 -9.38
N ASN A 116 -19.80 -0.75 -10.35
CA ASN A 116 -20.23 -1.06 -11.71
C ASN A 116 -21.02 -2.37 -11.77
N VAL A 117 -20.67 -3.36 -10.94
CA VAL A 117 -21.41 -4.64 -10.88
C VAL A 117 -22.80 -4.44 -10.30
N ILE A 118 -22.91 -3.79 -9.14
CA ILE A 118 -24.22 -3.55 -8.50
C ILE A 118 -25.11 -2.60 -9.32
N SER A 119 -24.53 -1.68 -10.10
CA SER A 119 -25.32 -0.76 -10.94
C SER A 119 -25.84 -1.41 -12.23
N GLN A 120 -25.43 -2.65 -12.55
CA GLN A 120 -25.82 -3.39 -13.75
C GLN A 120 -26.81 -4.54 -13.51
N GLU A 121 -27.09 -4.87 -12.24
CA GLU A 121 -28.18 -5.78 -11.82
C GLU A 121 -29.42 -4.98 -11.39
#